data_AF-A0A517Z0B8-F1
#
_entry.id   AF-A0A517Z0B8-F1
#
_cell.length_a   1.000
_cell.length_b   1.000
_cell.length_c   1.000
_cell.angle_alpha   90.00
_cell.angle_beta   90.00
_cell.angle_gamma   90.00
#
_symmetry.space_group_name_H-M   'P 1'
#
loop_
_entity.id
_entity.type
_entity.pdbx_description
1 polymer ?
#
loop_
_entity_poly.entity_id
_entity_poly.type
_entity_poly.pdbx_seq_one_letter_code
_entity_poly.pdbx_strand_id
1 'polypeptide(L)'
;MEEPSPAFPDAPVIPGASAPSYAARLKRRRSSAGWIIPVLLGTVLLGAFGIYWKMTEVTATGPLPCTVLPADHALQITLDVTEHGVPAATARTVIEHLREQPASLVTDLMITEFSGNGRGLQITLSPGVNGRLVRVPILKNRAVADFYADNLEALDKVRRSELDTAVQQFCEIWANATQAGMNPRELSDFRNRLALTALVRGLGYHVNAVIGRRRYPCVHEDADSRLHFMLPHDTSEFEIVARPFEDRRPVLPEPFEFEVRVPAEEPEPAADDGADEADTSPDDAESVEEATEAPAEEEQDGATMSAADDSGDDDGSMSPPGMSPPEGNRDPE
;
A
#
# COMPACT_ATOMS: atom_id res chain seq x y z
N MET A 1 22.52 91.32 76.66
CA MET A 1 23.99 91.42 76.60
C MET A 1 24.45 90.19 75.86
N GLU A 2 24.83 90.34 74.60
CA GLU A 2 25.57 89.35 73.81
C GLU A 2 26.32 90.15 72.74
N GLU A 3 27.57 89.76 72.49
CA GLU A 3 28.57 90.59 71.81
C GLU A 3 28.57 90.41 70.28
N PRO A 4 28.96 91.44 69.50
CA PRO A 4 29.14 91.33 68.05
C PRO A 4 30.61 91.13 67.62
N SER A 5 30.79 90.64 66.38
CA SER A 5 32.06 90.55 65.60
C SER A 5 33.07 89.47 66.02
N PRO A 6 33.96 88.98 65.11
CA PRO A 6 34.51 89.68 63.93
C PRO A 6 34.32 88.97 62.56
N ALA A 7 34.95 89.55 61.53
CA ALA A 7 34.68 89.38 60.10
C ALA A 7 35.74 88.56 59.32
N PHE A 8 35.67 88.68 57.98
CA PHE A 8 36.62 88.28 56.91
C PHE A 8 36.49 86.87 56.30
N PRO A 9 36.90 86.66 55.02
CA PRO A 9 37.17 87.62 53.92
C PRO A 9 36.43 87.31 52.59
N ASP A 10 36.63 88.18 51.59
CA ASP A 10 36.13 88.05 50.22
C ASP A 10 36.51 86.73 49.52
N ALA A 11 35.56 86.17 48.75
CA ALA A 11 35.81 85.11 47.78
C ALA A 11 36.05 85.70 46.38
N PRO A 12 37.01 85.18 45.59
CA PRO A 12 37.42 85.80 44.33
C PRO A 12 36.42 85.60 43.19
N VAL A 13 36.23 86.65 42.38
CA VAL A 13 35.57 86.57 41.08
C VAL A 13 36.44 85.76 40.12
N ILE A 14 35.94 84.61 39.65
CA ILE A 14 36.55 83.84 38.57
C ILE A 14 35.83 84.18 37.26
N PRO A 15 36.45 84.92 36.32
CA PRO A 15 35.91 85.11 34.99
C PRO A 15 36.30 83.96 34.06
N GLY A 16 35.35 83.51 33.24
CA GLY A 16 35.64 82.77 32.02
C GLY A 16 35.45 81.26 32.10
N ALA A 17 34.38 80.77 31.47
CA ALA A 17 34.44 79.90 30.30
C ALA A 17 33.02 79.43 29.98
N SER A 18 32.39 80.04 28.98
CA SER A 18 31.20 79.47 28.35
C SER A 18 31.55 78.09 27.80
N ALA A 19 30.98 77.04 28.39
CA ALA A 19 31.25 75.67 27.97
C ALA A 19 30.91 75.52 26.46
N PRO A 20 31.85 75.10 25.60
CA PRO A 20 31.52 74.80 24.21
C PRO A 20 30.57 73.62 24.18
N SER A 21 29.33 73.87 23.76
CA SER A 21 28.26 72.87 23.67
C SER A 21 28.73 71.65 22.89
N TYR A 22 28.85 70.51 23.59
CA TYR A 22 29.20 69.21 22.99
C TYR A 22 28.19 68.77 21.90
N ALA A 23 26.98 69.34 21.88
CA ALA A 23 25.96 69.05 20.88
C ALA A 23 26.29 69.58 19.46
N ALA A 24 27.22 70.55 19.33
CA ALA A 24 27.52 71.17 18.03
C ALA A 24 28.44 70.33 17.11
N ARG A 25 29.15 69.32 17.63
CA ARG A 25 30.20 68.59 16.88
C ARG A 25 29.80 67.23 16.29
N LEU A 26 28.53 66.82 16.41
CA LEU A 26 28.02 65.57 15.85
C LEU A 26 27.27 65.71 14.51
N LYS A 27 27.54 66.78 13.75
CA LYS A 27 27.11 66.92 12.35
C LYS A 27 28.07 66.22 11.37
N ARG A 28 28.47 64.98 11.69
CA ARG A 28 29.25 64.12 10.78
C ARG A 28 28.32 63.61 9.67
N ARG A 29 28.77 63.70 8.41
CA ARG A 29 28.01 63.33 7.20
C ARG A 29 27.21 62.02 7.39
N ARG A 30 25.88 62.09 7.36
CA ARG A 30 25.03 60.94 7.06
C ARG A 30 25.19 60.61 5.57
N SER A 31 26.19 59.80 5.22
CA SER A 31 26.21 59.13 3.92
C SER A 31 25.08 58.09 3.89
N SER A 32 24.34 58.02 2.79
CA SER A 32 23.22 57.09 2.58
C SER A 32 23.64 55.60 2.51
N ALA A 33 24.93 55.31 2.64
CA ALA A 33 25.49 53.95 2.63
C ALA A 33 25.03 53.06 3.80
N GLY A 34 24.47 53.64 4.88
CA GLY A 34 24.04 52.89 6.07
C GLY A 34 22.90 51.89 5.87
N TRP A 35 22.15 51.96 4.76
CA TRP A 35 21.10 51.00 4.42
C TRP A 35 21.55 49.90 3.44
N ILE A 36 22.70 50.07 2.77
CA ILE A 36 23.17 49.12 1.75
C ILE A 36 23.60 47.80 2.39
N ILE A 37 24.27 47.87 3.56
CA ILE A 37 24.77 46.70 4.30
C ILE A 37 23.62 45.77 4.76
N PRO A 38 22.57 46.23 5.49
CA PRO A 38 21.49 45.34 5.91
C PRO A 38 20.66 44.80 4.72
N VAL A 39 20.48 45.57 3.65
CA VAL A 39 19.78 45.09 2.44
C VAL A 39 20.58 43.97 1.76
N LEU A 40 21.89 44.15 1.56
CA LEU A 40 22.75 43.10 1.00
C LEU A 40 22.75 41.84 1.88
N LEU A 41 22.90 41.98 3.20
CA LEU A 41 22.87 40.84 4.12
C LEU A 41 21.51 40.11 4.08
N GLY A 42 20.40 40.86 4.03
CA GLY A 42 19.06 40.31 3.88
C GLY A 42 18.86 39.56 2.56
N THR A 43 19.35 40.09 1.44
CA THR A 43 19.30 39.38 0.14
C THR A 43 20.14 38.11 0.13
N VAL A 44 21.30 38.10 0.79
CA VAL A 44 22.14 36.89 0.91
C VAL A 44 21.47 35.85 1.80
N LEU A 45 20.84 36.24 2.91
CA LEU A 45 20.09 35.32 3.78
C LEU A 45 18.84 34.76 3.09
N LEU A 46 18.07 35.58 2.36
CA LEU A 46 16.94 35.11 1.56
C LEU A 46 17.38 34.19 0.42
N GLY A 47 18.51 34.50 -0.24
CA GLY A 47 19.11 33.62 -1.25
C GLY A 47 19.58 32.30 -0.67
N ALA A 48 20.29 32.31 0.46
CA ALA A 48 20.73 31.12 1.17
C ALA A 48 19.56 30.28 1.68
N PHE A 49 18.49 30.91 2.19
CA PHE A 49 17.26 30.23 2.60
C PHE A 49 16.55 29.60 1.39
N GLY A 50 16.44 30.30 0.26
CA GLY A 50 15.84 29.74 -0.96
C GLY A 50 16.66 28.60 -1.57
N ILE A 51 17.99 28.68 -1.53
CA ILE A 51 18.89 27.58 -1.95
C ILE A 51 18.78 26.40 -1.00
N TYR A 52 18.78 26.65 0.33
CA TYR A 52 18.58 25.61 1.33
C TYR A 52 17.24 24.91 1.15
N TRP A 53 16.15 25.67 1.02
CA TRP A 53 14.80 25.15 0.78
C TRP A 53 14.75 24.26 -0.46
N LYS A 54 15.34 24.72 -1.58
CA LYS A 54 15.43 23.95 -2.82
C LYS A 54 16.35 22.72 -2.72
N MET A 55 17.37 22.75 -1.85
CA MET A 55 18.22 21.59 -1.57
C MET A 55 17.58 20.60 -0.58
N THR A 56 16.60 21.03 0.22
CA THR A 56 15.78 20.18 1.09
C THR A 56 14.48 19.70 0.44
N GLU A 57 14.20 20.13 -0.78
CA GLU A 57 13.05 19.68 -1.57
C GLU A 57 13.26 18.20 -1.93
N VAL A 58 12.37 17.34 -1.43
CA VAL A 58 12.54 15.88 -1.45
C VAL A 58 12.26 15.34 -2.85
N THR A 59 13.25 15.41 -3.75
CA THR A 59 13.15 14.89 -5.11
C THR A 59 13.14 13.36 -5.09
N ALA A 60 11.97 12.76 -5.25
CA ALA A 60 11.77 11.32 -5.26
C ALA A 60 11.92 10.80 -6.71
N THR A 61 13.16 10.74 -7.20
CA THR A 61 13.46 10.36 -8.59
C THR A 61 14.64 9.41 -8.75
N GLY A 62 14.63 8.59 -9.81
CA GLY A 62 15.78 7.80 -10.26
C GLY A 62 15.44 6.37 -10.71
N PRO A 63 16.44 5.57 -11.11
CA PRO A 63 16.23 4.19 -11.54
C PRO A 63 15.96 3.26 -10.34
N LEU A 64 14.99 2.35 -10.48
CA LEU A 64 14.72 1.28 -9.52
C LEU A 64 14.82 -0.11 -10.18
N PRO A 65 15.41 -1.10 -9.50
CA PRO A 65 15.35 -2.50 -9.95
C PRO A 65 13.95 -3.07 -9.70
N CYS A 66 13.53 -4.06 -10.48
CA CYS A 66 12.33 -4.85 -10.18
C CYS A 66 12.59 -6.37 -10.24
N THR A 67 11.64 -7.13 -9.74
CA THR A 67 11.58 -8.59 -9.90
C THR A 67 10.30 -8.94 -10.64
N VAL A 68 10.38 -9.74 -11.70
CA VAL A 68 9.21 -10.38 -12.32
C VAL A 68 8.83 -11.58 -11.44
N LEU A 69 7.55 -11.70 -11.09
CA LEU A 69 7.06 -12.86 -10.34
C LEU A 69 6.52 -13.92 -11.31
N PRO A 70 6.55 -15.22 -10.93
CA PRO A 70 6.01 -16.31 -11.75
C PRO A 70 4.57 -16.07 -12.22
N ALA A 71 4.21 -16.64 -13.38
CA ALA A 71 2.89 -16.46 -13.98
C ALA A 71 1.73 -17.05 -13.15
N ASP A 72 2.01 -18.05 -12.31
CA ASP A 72 1.09 -18.65 -11.34
C ASP A 72 1.02 -17.88 -9.99
N HIS A 73 1.81 -16.81 -9.82
CA HIS A 73 1.87 -16.09 -8.56
C HIS A 73 0.59 -15.29 -8.29
N ALA A 74 -0.26 -15.85 -7.42
CA ALA A 74 -1.48 -15.21 -6.94
C ALA A 74 -1.22 -14.32 -5.71
N LEU A 75 -1.78 -13.12 -5.74
CA LEU A 75 -1.87 -12.18 -4.62
C LEU A 75 -3.21 -12.38 -3.92
N GLN A 76 -3.22 -12.44 -2.59
CA GLN A 76 -4.42 -12.78 -1.82
C GLN A 76 -4.55 -11.92 -0.57
N ILE A 77 -5.79 -11.51 -0.27
CA ILE A 77 -6.18 -10.95 1.04
C ILE A 77 -7.47 -11.62 1.52
N THR A 78 -7.73 -11.58 2.83
CA THR A 78 -9.04 -11.88 3.41
C THR A 78 -9.46 -10.72 4.30
N LEU A 79 -10.66 -10.20 4.07
CA LEU A 79 -11.27 -9.10 4.82
C LEU A 79 -12.37 -9.65 5.72
N ASP A 80 -12.35 -9.31 7.01
CA ASP A 80 -13.56 -9.41 7.83
C ASP A 80 -14.46 -8.23 7.46
N VAL A 81 -15.52 -8.51 6.70
CA VAL A 81 -16.44 -7.47 6.22
C VAL A 81 -17.22 -6.80 7.37
N THR A 82 -17.28 -7.41 8.55
CA THR A 82 -17.94 -6.80 9.73
C THR A 82 -17.10 -5.71 10.37
N GLU A 83 -15.76 -5.78 10.29
CA GLU A 83 -14.87 -4.66 10.69
C GLU A 83 -15.08 -3.42 9.83
N HIS A 84 -15.52 -3.61 8.58
CA HIS A 84 -15.90 -2.54 7.64
C HIS A 84 -17.36 -2.08 7.78
N GLY A 85 -18.08 -2.50 8.83
CA GLY A 85 -19.44 -2.03 9.14
C GLY A 85 -20.57 -2.79 8.42
N VAL A 86 -20.29 -3.92 7.76
CA VAL A 86 -21.36 -4.77 7.19
C VAL A 86 -22.10 -5.49 8.33
N PRO A 87 -23.45 -5.46 8.38
CA PRO A 87 -24.21 -6.19 9.39
C PRO A 87 -23.92 -7.69 9.35
N ALA A 88 -23.71 -8.31 10.51
CA ALA A 88 -23.28 -9.72 10.62
C ALA A 88 -24.18 -10.73 9.88
N ALA A 89 -25.49 -10.47 9.80
CA ALA A 89 -26.42 -11.29 9.00
C ALA A 89 -26.14 -11.18 7.50
N THR A 90 -26.03 -9.96 6.97
CA THR A 90 -25.67 -9.69 5.57
C THR A 90 -24.29 -10.27 5.22
N ALA A 91 -23.32 -10.05 6.10
CA ALA A 91 -21.97 -10.61 5.98
C ALA A 91 -22.03 -12.13 5.84
N ARG A 92 -22.74 -12.82 6.76
CA ARG A 92 -22.89 -14.27 6.73
C ARG A 92 -23.49 -14.76 5.41
N THR A 93 -24.60 -14.18 4.96
CA THR A 93 -25.26 -14.57 3.70
C THR A 93 -24.33 -14.39 2.49
N VAL A 94 -23.62 -13.27 2.39
CA VAL A 94 -22.69 -12.98 1.27
C VAL A 94 -21.49 -13.92 1.29
N ILE A 95 -20.89 -14.18 2.46
CA ILE A 95 -19.72 -15.07 2.59
C ILE A 95 -20.10 -16.54 2.39
N GLU A 96 -21.27 -16.99 2.84
CA GLU A 96 -21.75 -18.35 2.56
C GLU A 96 -22.01 -18.51 1.04
N HIS A 97 -22.68 -17.56 0.39
CA HIS A 97 -22.90 -17.59 -1.07
C HIS A 97 -21.58 -17.58 -1.87
N LEU A 98 -20.63 -16.70 -1.54
CA LEU A 98 -19.34 -16.62 -2.24
C LEU A 98 -18.40 -17.80 -1.94
N ARG A 99 -18.69 -18.60 -0.92
CA ARG A 99 -17.98 -19.87 -0.65
C ARG A 99 -18.47 -20.98 -1.57
N GLU A 100 -19.77 -21.03 -1.83
CA GLU A 100 -20.38 -22.00 -2.74
C GLU A 100 -20.19 -21.61 -4.21
N GLN A 101 -20.24 -20.31 -4.51
CA GLN A 101 -20.15 -19.75 -5.86
C GLN A 101 -19.21 -18.53 -5.90
N PRO A 102 -17.88 -18.75 -6.01
CA PRO A 102 -16.90 -17.68 -6.23
C PRO A 102 -17.21 -16.85 -7.48
N ALA A 103 -16.99 -15.54 -7.38
CA ALA A 103 -17.21 -14.59 -8.47
C ALA A 103 -15.89 -14.22 -9.15
N SER A 104 -15.70 -14.67 -10.40
CA SER A 104 -14.48 -14.43 -11.16
C SER A 104 -14.68 -13.45 -12.31
N LEU A 105 -13.77 -12.48 -12.42
CA LEU A 105 -13.61 -11.57 -13.53
C LEU A 105 -12.28 -11.83 -14.23
N VAL A 106 -12.33 -12.34 -15.46
CA VAL A 106 -11.15 -12.59 -16.29
C VAL A 106 -10.96 -11.45 -17.29
N THR A 107 -9.74 -10.94 -17.38
CA THR A 107 -9.29 -9.99 -18.41
C THR A 107 -7.92 -10.40 -18.92
N ASP A 108 -7.52 -9.92 -20.10
CA ASP A 108 -6.21 -10.17 -20.69
C ASP A 108 -5.05 -9.87 -19.72
N LEU A 109 -5.20 -8.83 -18.89
CA LEU A 109 -4.16 -8.35 -17.98
C LEU A 109 -4.18 -9.05 -16.61
N MET A 110 -5.37 -9.34 -16.07
CA MET A 110 -5.53 -9.94 -14.74
C MET A 110 -6.80 -10.76 -14.60
N ILE A 111 -6.73 -11.76 -13.73
CA ILE A 111 -7.88 -12.47 -13.18
C ILE A 111 -8.14 -11.91 -11.77
N THR A 112 -9.40 -11.69 -11.44
CA THR A 112 -9.84 -11.29 -10.09
C THR A 112 -10.93 -12.23 -9.61
N GLU A 113 -10.74 -12.86 -8.46
CA GLU A 113 -11.75 -13.69 -7.80
C GLU A 113 -12.17 -13.05 -6.47
N PHE A 114 -13.48 -13.03 -6.23
CA PHE A 114 -14.08 -12.81 -4.92
C PHE A 114 -14.66 -14.15 -4.44
N SER A 115 -14.19 -14.64 -3.29
CA SER A 115 -14.62 -15.92 -2.72
C SER A 115 -14.88 -15.81 -1.21
N GLY A 116 -15.68 -16.71 -0.65
CA GLY A 116 -15.99 -16.74 0.78
C GLY A 116 -15.18 -17.79 1.51
N ASN A 117 -14.50 -17.45 2.60
CA ASN A 117 -13.81 -18.43 3.44
C ASN A 117 -14.28 -18.37 4.91
N GLY A 118 -13.62 -19.09 5.83
CA GLY A 118 -14.00 -19.13 7.24
C GLY A 118 -13.74 -17.83 8.03
N ARG A 119 -12.99 -16.87 7.47
CA ARG A 119 -12.61 -15.59 8.09
C ARG A 119 -13.25 -14.37 7.43
N GLY A 120 -13.93 -14.52 6.30
CA GLY A 120 -14.61 -13.43 5.60
C GLY A 120 -14.46 -13.47 4.08
N LEU A 121 -14.41 -12.30 3.46
CA LEU A 121 -14.29 -12.11 2.02
C LEU A 121 -12.84 -12.30 1.59
N GLN A 122 -12.58 -13.36 0.86
CA GLN A 122 -11.32 -13.59 0.17
C GLN A 122 -11.31 -12.86 -1.17
N ILE A 123 -10.20 -12.20 -1.46
CA ILE A 123 -9.96 -11.55 -2.75
C ILE A 123 -8.62 -12.07 -3.27
N THR A 124 -8.64 -12.63 -4.48
CA THR A 124 -7.46 -13.17 -5.16
C THR A 124 -7.24 -12.41 -6.47
N LEU A 125 -6.00 -11.98 -6.74
CA LEU A 125 -5.57 -11.47 -8.04
C LEU A 125 -4.44 -12.35 -8.59
N SER A 126 -4.53 -12.72 -9.86
CA SER A 126 -3.44 -13.40 -10.57
C SER A 126 -3.24 -12.83 -11.98
N PRO A 127 -2.07 -13.05 -12.62
CA PRO A 127 -1.84 -12.65 -14.00
C PRO A 127 -2.90 -13.18 -14.97
N GLY A 128 -3.31 -12.34 -15.91
CA GLY A 128 -4.09 -12.76 -17.08
C GLY A 128 -3.17 -13.31 -18.18
N VAL A 129 -3.76 -13.80 -19.28
CA VAL A 129 -3.01 -14.42 -20.40
C VAL A 129 -1.94 -13.52 -21.05
N ASN A 130 -2.10 -12.20 -20.97
CA ASN A 130 -1.15 -11.19 -21.44
C ASN A 130 -0.62 -10.31 -20.28
N GLY A 131 -0.82 -10.75 -19.03
CA GLY A 131 -0.38 -10.05 -17.84
C GLY A 131 0.91 -10.63 -17.27
N ARG A 132 1.75 -9.76 -16.70
CA ARG A 132 2.87 -10.14 -15.85
C ARG A 132 2.86 -9.33 -14.57
N LEU A 133 3.21 -9.96 -13.45
CA LEU A 133 3.26 -9.31 -12.15
C LEU A 133 4.70 -8.86 -11.85
N VAL A 134 4.90 -7.54 -11.69
CA VAL A 134 6.21 -6.95 -11.44
C VAL A 134 6.26 -6.32 -10.05
N ARG A 135 7.27 -6.69 -9.26
CA ARG A 135 7.52 -6.19 -7.90
C ARG A 135 8.66 -5.17 -7.88
N VAL A 136 8.43 -4.00 -7.28
CA VAL A 136 9.39 -2.89 -7.18
C VAL A 136 9.61 -2.51 -5.71
N PRO A 137 10.84 -2.61 -5.17
CA PRO A 137 11.17 -2.25 -3.79
C PRO A 137 11.43 -0.74 -3.67
N ILE A 138 10.38 0.08 -3.80
CA ILE A 138 10.49 1.53 -3.87
C ILE A 138 11.19 2.19 -2.67
N LEU A 139 11.03 1.62 -1.47
CA LEU A 139 11.71 2.10 -0.25
C LEU A 139 13.24 1.88 -0.24
N LYS A 140 13.83 1.26 -1.28
CA LYS A 140 15.28 1.33 -1.49
C LYS A 140 15.74 2.76 -1.81
N ASN A 141 14.85 3.62 -2.33
CA ASN A 141 15.10 5.05 -2.36
C ASN A 141 14.87 5.64 -0.96
N ARG A 142 15.96 6.12 -0.34
CA ARG A 142 15.94 6.67 1.02
C ARG A 142 14.96 7.84 1.20
N ALA A 143 14.85 8.74 0.21
CA ALA A 143 13.96 9.89 0.30
C ALA A 143 12.48 9.46 0.40
N VAL A 144 12.10 8.41 -0.34
CA VAL A 144 10.76 7.80 -0.22
C VAL A 144 10.60 7.05 1.10
N ALA A 145 11.62 6.35 1.58
CA ALA A 145 11.58 5.63 2.86
C ALA A 145 11.38 6.58 4.05
N ASP A 146 12.19 7.64 4.12
CA ASP A 146 12.11 8.67 5.15
C ASP A 146 10.72 9.37 5.10
N PHE A 147 10.25 9.76 3.90
CA PHE A 147 8.91 10.33 3.72
C PHE A 147 7.77 9.37 4.12
N TYR A 148 7.85 8.10 3.72
CA TYR A 148 6.79 7.12 3.99
C TYR A 148 6.66 6.82 5.48
N ALA A 149 7.78 6.72 6.20
CA ALA A 149 7.80 6.53 7.65
C ALA A 149 7.06 7.68 8.38
N ASP A 150 7.30 8.92 7.96
CA ASP A 150 6.68 10.12 8.57
C ASP A 150 5.20 10.30 8.19
N ASN A 151 4.72 9.72 7.08
CA ASN A 151 3.40 10.01 6.50
C ASN A 151 2.47 8.79 6.36
N LEU A 152 2.85 7.61 6.87
CA LEU A 152 2.13 6.34 6.67
C LEU A 152 0.62 6.44 6.99
N GLU A 153 0.25 6.98 8.15
CA GLU A 153 -1.16 7.11 8.55
C GLU A 153 -1.93 8.08 7.64
N ALA A 154 -1.32 9.21 7.27
CA ALA A 154 -1.94 10.21 6.40
C ALA A 154 -2.19 9.68 4.98
N LEU A 155 -1.24 8.90 4.44
CA LEU A 155 -1.37 8.23 3.14
C LEU A 155 -2.48 7.18 3.16
N ASP A 156 -2.55 6.37 4.23
CA ASP A 156 -3.47 5.23 4.35
C ASP A 156 -4.92 5.64 4.70
N LYS A 157 -5.12 6.79 5.35
CA LYS A 157 -6.42 7.27 5.83
C LYS A 157 -7.50 7.35 4.74
N VAL A 158 -7.15 7.88 3.56
CA VAL A 158 -8.09 8.03 2.44
C VAL A 158 -8.47 6.67 1.88
N ARG A 159 -7.48 5.78 1.69
CA ARG A 159 -7.68 4.41 1.22
C ARG A 159 -8.63 3.63 2.13
N ARG A 160 -8.46 3.71 3.46
CA ARG A 160 -9.37 3.03 4.42
C ARG A 160 -10.82 3.46 4.24
N SER A 161 -11.08 4.77 4.24
CA SER A 161 -12.45 5.29 4.08
C SER A 161 -13.10 4.87 2.74
N GLU A 162 -12.32 4.77 1.66
CA GLU A 162 -12.82 4.26 0.38
C GLU A 162 -13.02 2.75 0.39
N LEU A 163 -12.16 1.98 1.07
CA LEU A 163 -12.30 0.55 1.27
C LEU A 163 -13.54 0.21 2.08
N ASP A 164 -13.77 0.86 3.22
CA ASP A 164 -14.95 0.64 4.07
C ASP A 164 -16.24 0.85 3.25
N THR A 165 -16.30 1.94 2.50
CA THR A 165 -17.40 2.26 1.58
C THR A 165 -17.57 1.19 0.50
N ALA A 166 -16.46 0.70 -0.08
CA ALA A 166 -16.50 -0.30 -1.15
C ALA A 166 -16.91 -1.69 -0.65
N VAL A 167 -16.50 -2.09 0.56
CA VAL A 167 -16.92 -3.35 1.21
C VAL A 167 -18.42 -3.31 1.52
N GLN A 168 -18.92 -2.23 2.11
CA GLN A 168 -20.35 -2.05 2.38
C GLN A 168 -21.19 -2.15 1.10
N GLN A 169 -20.81 -1.39 0.06
CA GLN A 169 -21.50 -1.41 -1.23
C GLN A 169 -21.43 -2.78 -1.92
N PHE A 170 -20.30 -3.49 -1.80
CA PHE A 170 -20.16 -4.84 -2.36
C PHE A 170 -21.11 -5.84 -1.68
N CYS A 171 -21.12 -5.89 -0.35
CA CYS A 171 -21.99 -6.79 0.39
C CYS A 171 -23.48 -6.43 0.22
N GLU A 172 -23.84 -5.14 0.15
CA GLU A 172 -25.21 -4.70 -0.11
C GLU A 172 -25.68 -5.10 -1.52
N ILE A 173 -24.89 -4.81 -2.56
CA ILE A 173 -25.26 -5.17 -3.93
C ILE A 173 -25.25 -6.70 -4.11
N TRP A 174 -24.32 -7.43 -3.49
CA TRP A 174 -24.29 -8.89 -3.56
C TRP A 174 -25.50 -9.54 -2.87
N ALA A 175 -25.88 -9.07 -1.68
CA ALA A 175 -27.04 -9.59 -0.96
C ALA A 175 -28.37 -9.33 -1.68
N ASN A 176 -28.43 -8.30 -2.52
CA ASN A 176 -29.59 -7.96 -3.36
C ASN A 176 -29.50 -8.58 -4.78
N ALA A 177 -28.38 -9.21 -5.14
CA ALA A 177 -28.24 -9.89 -6.42
C ALA A 177 -29.10 -11.17 -6.46
N THR A 178 -29.60 -11.51 -7.66
CA THR A 178 -30.26 -12.80 -7.87
C THR A 178 -29.24 -13.96 -7.84
N GLN A 179 -29.71 -15.21 -7.91
CA GLN A 179 -28.84 -16.40 -8.03
C GLN A 179 -27.83 -16.35 -9.21
N ALA A 180 -27.99 -15.43 -10.17
CA ALA A 180 -27.02 -15.20 -11.23
C ALA A 180 -25.77 -14.39 -10.80
N GLY A 181 -25.73 -13.87 -9.56
CA GLY A 181 -24.66 -13.03 -9.04
C GLY A 181 -24.65 -11.60 -9.63
N MET A 182 -23.55 -10.88 -9.39
CA MET A 182 -23.28 -9.59 -10.03
C MET A 182 -22.94 -9.74 -11.51
N ASN A 183 -23.26 -8.72 -12.31
CA ASN A 183 -22.86 -8.72 -13.71
C ASN A 183 -21.37 -8.34 -13.91
N PRO A 184 -20.74 -8.67 -15.06
CA PRO A 184 -19.31 -8.41 -15.26
C PRO A 184 -18.87 -6.94 -15.18
N ARG A 185 -19.78 -5.98 -15.39
CA ARG A 185 -19.48 -4.56 -15.25
C ARG A 185 -19.37 -4.17 -13.77
N GLU A 186 -20.32 -4.62 -12.94
CA GLU A 186 -20.27 -4.45 -11.49
C GLU A 186 -19.00 -5.10 -10.90
N LEU A 187 -18.68 -6.32 -11.33
CA LEU A 187 -17.43 -6.99 -10.93
C LEU A 187 -16.17 -6.19 -11.35
N SER A 188 -16.16 -5.56 -12.52
CA SER A 188 -15.06 -4.69 -12.97
C SER A 188 -14.96 -3.43 -12.11
N ASP A 189 -16.09 -2.82 -11.75
CA ASP A 189 -16.11 -1.64 -10.88
C ASP A 189 -15.66 -1.98 -9.45
N PHE A 190 -16.08 -3.13 -8.91
CA PHE A 190 -15.61 -3.65 -7.62
C PHE A 190 -14.17 -4.15 -7.63
N ARG A 191 -13.65 -4.70 -8.74
CA ARG A 191 -12.20 -4.94 -8.87
C ARG A 191 -11.43 -3.65 -8.61
N ASN A 192 -11.81 -2.57 -9.29
CA ASN A 192 -11.09 -1.30 -9.22
C ASN A 192 -11.24 -0.59 -7.86
N ARG A 193 -12.43 -0.68 -7.23
CA ARG A 193 -12.76 0.07 -6.00
C ARG A 193 -12.56 -0.72 -4.70
N LEU A 194 -12.78 -2.04 -4.73
CA LEU A 194 -12.63 -2.94 -3.58
C LEU A 194 -11.32 -3.73 -3.69
N ALA A 195 -11.16 -4.58 -4.71
CA ALA A 195 -10.04 -5.53 -4.76
C ALA A 195 -8.65 -4.85 -4.76
N LEU A 196 -8.44 -3.88 -5.65
CA LEU A 196 -7.18 -3.13 -5.70
C LEU A 196 -6.93 -2.32 -4.42
N THR A 197 -7.97 -1.69 -3.87
CA THR A 197 -7.90 -0.87 -2.63
C THR A 197 -7.62 -1.71 -1.37
N ALA A 198 -8.08 -2.96 -1.35
CA ALA A 198 -7.85 -3.91 -0.27
C ALA A 198 -6.40 -4.43 -0.24
N LEU A 199 -5.83 -4.71 -1.41
CA LEU A 199 -4.50 -5.31 -1.54
C LEU A 199 -3.34 -4.31 -1.41
N VAL A 200 -3.58 -3.01 -1.52
CA VAL A 200 -2.56 -1.96 -1.29
C VAL A 200 -2.69 -1.33 0.09
N ARG A 201 -1.61 -0.65 0.53
CA ARG A 201 -1.60 0.21 1.72
C ARG A 201 -1.45 1.67 1.26
N GLY A 202 -1.00 2.55 2.15
CA GLY A 202 -0.89 3.98 1.89
C GLY A 202 -0.10 4.30 0.62
N LEU A 203 1.11 3.77 0.44
CA LEU A 203 1.97 4.17 -0.69
C LEU A 203 1.43 3.64 -2.03
N GLY A 204 1.04 2.37 -2.08
CA GLY A 204 0.50 1.72 -3.28
C GLY A 204 -0.78 2.38 -3.80
N TYR A 205 -1.66 2.84 -2.91
CA TYR A 205 -2.88 3.54 -3.31
C TYR A 205 -2.61 4.85 -4.09
N HIS A 206 -1.50 5.54 -3.80
CA HIS A 206 -1.14 6.85 -4.37
C HIS A 206 -0.21 6.79 -5.59
N VAL A 207 0.06 5.63 -6.18
CA VAL A 207 1.00 5.49 -7.31
C VAL A 207 0.45 4.68 -8.48
N ASN A 208 0.91 5.00 -9.69
CA ASN A 208 0.70 4.21 -10.90
C ASN A 208 2.03 3.90 -11.57
N ALA A 209 2.12 2.74 -12.22
CA ALA A 209 3.04 2.52 -13.33
C ALA A 209 2.49 3.17 -14.62
N VAL A 210 3.35 3.73 -15.46
CA VAL A 210 3.00 4.37 -16.74
C VAL A 210 3.77 3.70 -17.87
N ILE A 211 3.05 3.32 -18.92
CA ILE A 211 3.63 2.80 -20.17
C ILE A 211 3.02 3.61 -21.31
N GLY A 212 3.82 4.51 -21.89
CA GLY A 212 3.40 5.46 -22.92
C GLY A 212 2.29 6.39 -22.41
N ARG A 213 1.03 6.07 -22.75
CA ARG A 213 -0.16 6.83 -22.30
C ARG A 213 -1.06 6.06 -21.34
N ARG A 214 -0.77 4.78 -21.08
CA ARG A 214 -1.58 3.93 -20.20
C ARG A 214 -1.04 4.01 -18.76
N ARG A 215 -1.96 4.01 -17.80
CA ARG A 215 -1.65 4.04 -16.36
C ARG A 215 -2.18 2.75 -15.73
N TYR A 216 -1.33 2.07 -14.98
CA TYR A 216 -1.62 0.83 -14.30
C TYR A 216 -1.46 1.08 -12.79
N PRO A 217 -2.53 0.98 -11.99
CA PRO A 217 -2.42 1.19 -10.55
C PRO A 217 -1.53 0.13 -9.91
N CYS A 218 -0.96 0.44 -8.75
CA CYS A 218 -0.42 -0.60 -7.87
C CYS A 218 -1.55 -1.59 -7.54
N VAL A 219 -1.27 -2.89 -7.68
CA VAL A 219 -2.24 -3.96 -7.39
C VAL A 219 -2.01 -4.63 -6.04
N HIS A 220 -0.82 -4.49 -5.45
CA HIS A 220 -0.53 -4.94 -4.09
C HIS A 220 0.68 -4.22 -3.47
N GLU A 221 0.61 -3.93 -2.17
CA GLU A 221 1.75 -3.47 -1.37
C GLU A 221 2.00 -4.48 -0.24
N ASP A 222 3.17 -5.12 -0.26
CA ASP A 222 3.49 -6.17 0.72
C ASP A 222 3.90 -5.62 2.10
N ALA A 223 4.22 -6.53 3.04
CA ALA A 223 4.65 -6.15 4.38
C ALA A 223 5.95 -5.31 4.38
N ASP A 224 6.85 -5.57 3.43
CA ASP A 224 8.10 -4.83 3.18
C ASP A 224 7.85 -3.53 2.38
N SER A 225 6.59 -3.19 2.10
CA SER A 225 6.17 -2.03 1.30
C SER A 225 6.72 -2.04 -0.14
N ARG A 226 6.93 -3.23 -0.70
CA ARG A 226 7.26 -3.41 -2.12
C ARG A 226 5.97 -3.32 -2.92
N LEU A 227 6.01 -2.50 -3.96
CA LEU A 227 4.88 -2.23 -4.83
C LEU A 227 4.80 -3.30 -5.91
N HIS A 228 3.59 -3.79 -6.19
CA HIS A 228 3.34 -4.76 -7.24
C HIS A 228 2.45 -4.13 -8.30
N PHE A 229 2.82 -4.29 -9.57
CA PHE A 229 2.06 -3.80 -10.71
C PHE A 229 1.74 -4.95 -11.65
N MET A 230 0.50 -5.04 -12.10
CA MET A 230 0.13 -5.93 -13.19
C MET A 230 0.27 -5.18 -14.52
N LEU A 231 1.21 -5.62 -15.34
CA LEU A 231 1.61 -4.94 -16.57
C LEU A 231 1.46 -5.88 -17.78
N PRO A 232 1.35 -5.35 -19.02
CA PRO A 232 1.43 -6.16 -20.23
C PRO A 232 2.71 -7.01 -20.27
N HIS A 233 2.60 -8.23 -20.81
CA HIS A 233 3.71 -9.19 -20.87
C HIS A 233 4.96 -8.63 -21.58
N ASP A 234 4.76 -7.84 -22.63
CA ASP A 234 5.79 -7.20 -23.46
C ASP A 234 6.46 -5.97 -22.82
N THR A 235 6.11 -5.60 -21.59
CA THR A 235 6.69 -4.45 -20.89
C THR A 235 8.18 -4.67 -20.61
N SER A 236 9.04 -3.87 -21.26
CA SER A 236 10.48 -3.78 -20.99
C SER A 236 10.85 -2.65 -20.01
N GLU A 237 10.08 -1.57 -19.98
CA GLU A 237 10.28 -0.43 -19.09
C GLU A 237 8.97 0.29 -18.76
N PHE A 238 8.93 0.95 -17.61
CA PHE A 238 7.81 1.78 -17.16
C PHE A 238 8.27 2.82 -16.14
N GLU A 239 7.48 3.89 -15.98
CA GLU A 239 7.70 4.92 -14.95
C GLU A 239 6.74 4.70 -13.78
N ILE A 240 7.20 4.81 -12.53
CA ILE A 240 6.31 4.95 -11.36
C ILE A 240 6.12 6.44 -11.08
N VAL A 241 4.87 6.89 -11.14
CA VAL A 241 4.48 8.28 -10.91
C VAL A 241 3.37 8.38 -9.85
N ALA A 242 3.21 9.57 -9.26
CA ALA A 242 2.07 9.86 -8.41
C ALA A 242 0.73 9.67 -9.14
N ARG A 243 -0.23 9.01 -8.50
CA ARG A 243 -1.58 8.81 -9.02
C ARG A 243 -2.33 10.14 -9.02
N PRO A 244 -2.95 10.55 -10.15
CA PRO A 244 -3.81 11.70 -10.16
C PRO A 244 -5.09 11.37 -9.39
N PHE A 245 -5.55 12.31 -8.60
CA PHE A 245 -6.89 12.30 -8.03
C PHE A 245 -7.55 13.61 -8.41
N GLU A 246 -8.69 13.53 -9.08
CA GLU A 246 -9.52 14.70 -9.33
C GLU A 246 -9.93 15.32 -7.98
N ASP A 247 -9.92 16.66 -7.92
CA ASP A 247 -10.24 17.47 -6.74
C ASP A 247 -9.38 17.27 -5.46
N ARG A 248 -8.25 16.53 -5.54
CA ARG A 248 -7.33 16.36 -4.40
C ARG A 248 -5.95 16.95 -4.69
N ARG A 249 -5.29 17.46 -3.64
CA ARG A 249 -3.88 17.83 -3.74
C ARG A 249 -3.00 16.56 -3.79
N PRO A 250 -1.88 16.58 -4.54
CA PRO A 250 -0.86 15.53 -4.43
C PRO A 250 -0.45 15.34 -2.96
N VAL A 251 -0.39 14.07 -2.53
CA VAL A 251 0.04 13.70 -1.17
C VAL A 251 1.51 13.27 -1.15
N LEU A 252 2.04 12.82 -2.29
CA LEU A 252 3.45 12.46 -2.47
C LEU A 252 4.30 13.71 -2.76
N PRO A 253 5.60 13.71 -2.39
CA PRO A 253 6.49 14.85 -2.65
C PRO A 253 6.75 15.00 -4.15
N GLU A 254 6.69 16.23 -4.67
CA GLU A 254 6.97 16.51 -6.08
C GLU A 254 8.43 16.94 -6.29
N PRO A 255 9.13 16.45 -7.34
CA PRO A 255 8.72 15.41 -8.29
C PRO A 255 8.78 13.99 -7.69
N PHE A 256 7.84 13.14 -8.11
CA PHE A 256 7.77 11.70 -7.80
C PHE A 256 7.75 10.89 -9.09
N GLU A 257 8.91 10.41 -9.54
CA GLU A 257 9.09 9.82 -10.87
C GLU A 257 10.28 8.85 -10.90
N PHE A 258 10.00 7.55 -11.00
CA PHE A 258 11.02 6.49 -11.00
C PHE A 258 11.01 5.67 -12.29
N GLU A 259 12.14 5.61 -12.98
CA GLU A 259 12.33 4.71 -14.12
C GLU A 259 12.54 3.27 -13.64
N VAL A 260 11.79 2.31 -14.18
CA VAL A 260 11.93 0.89 -13.88
C VAL A 260 12.18 0.13 -15.17
N ARG A 261 13.27 -0.64 -15.22
CA ARG A 261 13.56 -1.56 -16.32
C ARG A 261 13.26 -2.99 -15.89
N VAL A 262 12.41 -3.65 -16.66
CA VAL A 262 12.01 -5.04 -16.47
C VAL A 262 13.10 -5.93 -17.05
N PRO A 263 13.64 -6.91 -16.30
CA PRO A 263 14.53 -7.91 -16.84
C PRO A 263 13.91 -8.59 -18.06
N ALA A 264 14.71 -8.79 -19.11
CA ALA A 264 14.33 -9.69 -20.18
C ALA A 264 14.12 -11.09 -19.59
N GLU A 265 13.10 -11.77 -20.10
CA GLU A 265 12.87 -13.16 -19.77
C GLU A 265 13.96 -13.97 -20.48
N GLU A 266 14.83 -14.64 -19.72
CA GLU A 266 15.79 -15.57 -20.31
C GLU A 266 14.97 -16.71 -20.92
N PRO A 267 15.09 -17.00 -22.23
CA PRO A 267 14.36 -18.10 -22.83
C PRO A 267 14.79 -19.38 -22.11
N GLU A 268 13.81 -20.17 -21.65
CA GLU A 268 14.11 -21.48 -21.11
C GLU A 268 15.00 -22.24 -22.11
N PRO A 269 16.10 -22.87 -21.65
CA PRO A 269 16.96 -23.62 -22.55
C PRO A 269 16.08 -24.69 -23.19
N ALA A 270 15.95 -24.63 -24.53
CA ALA A 270 15.12 -25.56 -25.28
C ALA A 270 15.47 -26.97 -24.82
N ALA A 271 14.45 -27.71 -24.37
CA ALA A 271 14.62 -29.11 -24.04
C ALA A 271 15.24 -29.79 -25.25
N ASP A 272 16.43 -30.36 -25.06
CA ASP A 272 17.13 -31.11 -26.08
C ASP A 272 16.27 -32.34 -26.37
N ASP A 273 15.50 -32.30 -27.47
CA ASP A 273 14.66 -33.40 -27.96
C ASP A 273 15.57 -34.52 -28.47
N GLY A 274 16.27 -35.16 -27.54
CA GLY A 274 17.19 -36.27 -27.72
C GLY A 274 16.46 -37.56 -28.02
N ALA A 275 15.87 -37.64 -29.22
CA ALA A 275 15.35 -38.85 -29.84
C ALA A 275 15.52 -38.71 -31.37
N ASP A 276 15.98 -39.71 -32.12
CA ASP A 276 16.46 -41.05 -31.81
C ASP A 276 17.16 -41.55 -33.09
N GLU A 277 18.37 -42.10 -33.00
CA GLU A 277 18.88 -43.01 -34.03
C GLU A 277 19.52 -44.23 -33.36
N ALA A 278 18.66 -45.17 -33.00
CA ALA A 278 19.04 -46.56 -32.78
C ALA A 278 19.65 -47.14 -34.07
N ASP A 279 20.90 -47.63 -33.98
CA ASP A 279 21.44 -48.61 -34.92
C ASP A 279 21.71 -49.94 -34.19
N THR A 280 21.41 -51.02 -34.90
CA THR A 280 21.44 -52.42 -34.43
C THR A 280 22.69 -53.11 -35.02
N SER A 281 23.27 -54.20 -34.53
CA SER A 281 22.71 -55.46 -34.01
C SER A 281 23.76 -56.18 -33.09
N PRO A 282 23.95 -57.53 -33.04
CA PRO A 282 23.95 -58.26 -31.76
C PRO A 282 25.23 -59.09 -31.48
N ASP A 283 25.10 -60.11 -30.63
CA ASP A 283 26.12 -61.06 -30.11
C ASP A 283 27.05 -60.44 -29.03
N ASP A 284 27.45 -61.14 -27.95
CA ASP A 284 27.37 -62.58 -27.66
C ASP A 284 27.12 -62.86 -26.15
N ALA A 285 26.88 -64.12 -25.80
CA ALA A 285 26.44 -64.56 -24.46
C ALA A 285 27.55 -64.60 -23.38
N GLU A 286 27.17 -64.49 -22.09
CA GLU A 286 27.40 -65.59 -21.13
C GLU A 286 26.55 -65.48 -19.85
N SER A 287 26.21 -66.64 -19.28
CA SER A 287 25.29 -66.82 -18.16
C SER A 287 26.03 -67.03 -16.84
N VAL A 288 25.48 -66.54 -15.72
CA VAL A 288 25.61 -67.21 -14.42
C VAL A 288 24.29 -67.13 -13.64
N GLU A 289 23.71 -68.28 -13.35
CA GLU A 289 22.70 -68.45 -12.30
C GLU A 289 23.41 -68.61 -10.95
N GLU A 290 22.92 -68.01 -9.87
CA GLU A 290 22.83 -68.72 -8.60
C GLU A 290 21.71 -68.15 -7.72
N ALA A 291 21.07 -69.03 -6.94
CA ALA A 291 19.84 -68.76 -6.20
C ALA A 291 20.10 -68.64 -4.68
N THR A 292 19.09 -68.96 -3.86
CA THR A 292 19.13 -69.06 -2.38
C THR A 292 19.31 -67.72 -1.63
N GLU A 293 18.67 -67.45 -0.49
CA GLU A 293 17.69 -68.23 0.31
C GLU A 293 16.84 -67.28 1.19
N ALA A 294 15.59 -67.64 1.45
CA ALA A 294 14.76 -67.14 2.55
C ALA A 294 14.47 -68.36 3.46
N PRO A 295 14.23 -68.26 4.80
CA PRO A 295 13.06 -67.53 5.33
C PRO A 295 13.18 -67.08 6.83
N ALA A 296 12.01 -66.98 7.51
CA ALA A 296 11.71 -66.77 8.94
C ALA A 296 11.85 -65.33 9.48
N GLU A 297 10.81 -64.64 9.98
CA GLU A 297 9.71 -64.95 10.93
C GLU A 297 10.06 -64.75 12.42
N GLU A 298 9.35 -63.80 13.06
CA GLU A 298 8.91 -63.70 14.48
C GLU A 298 8.26 -62.30 14.63
N GLU A 299 6.94 -62.10 14.72
CA GLU A 299 5.97 -62.42 15.80
C GLU A 299 6.23 -61.80 17.19
N GLN A 300 5.54 -60.68 17.45
CA GLN A 300 4.81 -60.34 18.70
C GLN A 300 4.04 -59.02 18.44
N ASP A 301 2.70 -58.98 18.45
CA ASP A 301 1.72 -59.28 19.52
C ASP A 301 1.73 -58.22 20.65
N GLY A 302 0.56 -57.67 20.99
CA GLY A 302 0.49 -56.41 21.75
C GLY A 302 -0.88 -55.74 21.96
N ALA A 303 -1.86 -56.48 22.44
CA ALA A 303 -2.97 -56.00 23.30
C ALA A 303 -3.96 -54.90 22.79
N THR A 304 -5.11 -55.40 22.36
CA THR A 304 -6.46 -54.96 22.78
C THR A 304 -6.59 -54.27 24.15
N MET A 305 -7.45 -53.24 24.28
CA MET A 305 -8.71 -53.25 25.07
C MET A 305 -9.34 -51.86 25.25
N SER A 306 -10.68 -51.79 25.07
CA SER A 306 -11.72 -51.08 25.87
C SER A 306 -11.55 -49.58 26.27
N ALA A 307 -12.60 -48.77 26.47
CA ALA A 307 -14.05 -49.00 26.60
C ALA A 307 -14.82 -47.80 25.99
N ALA A 308 -16.01 -47.96 25.41
CA ALA A 308 -17.33 -47.89 26.05
C ALA A 308 -17.77 -46.49 26.54
N ASP A 309 -18.96 -46.13 26.06
CA ASP A 309 -20.03 -45.32 26.64
C ASP A 309 -19.81 -43.83 26.95
N ASP A 310 -20.55 -42.98 26.21
CA ASP A 310 -21.65 -42.24 26.84
C ASP A 310 -22.80 -41.99 25.85
N SER A 311 -24.03 -42.25 26.30
CA SER A 311 -25.27 -42.19 25.52
C SER A 311 -26.06 -40.95 25.94
N GLY A 312 -26.29 -40.04 25.00
CA GLY A 312 -27.00 -38.77 25.21
C GLY A 312 -28.17 -38.58 24.26
N ASP A 313 -29.15 -39.49 24.28
CA ASP A 313 -30.48 -39.20 23.76
C ASP A 313 -31.15 -38.15 24.66
N ASP A 314 -31.63 -37.04 24.09
CA ASP A 314 -32.70 -36.25 24.70
C ASP A 314 -33.75 -35.90 23.65
N ASP A 315 -34.98 -36.35 23.91
CA ASP A 315 -36.16 -36.20 23.07
C ASP A 315 -36.83 -34.85 23.36
N GLY A 316 -36.82 -33.97 22.36
CA GLY A 316 -37.30 -32.58 22.46
C GLY A 316 -38.35 -32.22 21.42
N SER A 317 -39.22 -33.15 21.04
CA SER A 317 -40.32 -32.88 20.10
C SER A 317 -41.23 -31.74 20.57
N MET A 318 -41.44 -30.70 19.74
CA MET A 318 -42.74 -30.02 19.49
C MET A 318 -42.63 -28.92 18.41
N SER A 319 -43.43 -29.08 17.36
CA SER A 319 -43.89 -28.05 16.40
C SER A 319 -45.41 -28.21 16.26
N PRO A 320 -46.17 -27.34 15.56
CA PRO A 320 -45.92 -25.96 15.09
C PRO A 320 -46.89 -25.03 15.90
N PRO A 321 -47.76 -24.11 15.40
CA PRO A 321 -47.80 -23.36 14.14
C PRO A 321 -48.12 -21.83 14.26
N GLY A 322 -47.90 -21.12 13.15
CA GLY A 322 -48.88 -20.19 12.59
C GLY A 322 -48.95 -18.74 13.11
N MET A 323 -48.42 -17.79 12.34
CA MET A 323 -49.05 -16.49 12.15
C MET A 323 -49.17 -16.16 10.67
N SER A 324 -50.40 -15.85 10.24
CA SER A 324 -50.71 -15.30 8.92
C SER A 324 -50.25 -13.83 8.83
N PRO A 325 -49.98 -13.30 7.62
CA PRO A 325 -49.60 -11.90 7.45
C PRO A 325 -50.78 -10.94 7.75
N PRO A 326 -50.52 -9.70 8.17
CA PRO A 326 -51.54 -8.66 8.19
C PRO A 326 -51.92 -8.27 6.75
N GLU A 327 -53.21 -8.42 6.43
CA GLU A 327 -53.84 -7.77 5.28
C GLU A 327 -53.89 -6.24 5.47
N GLY A 328 -53.97 -5.51 4.35
CA GLY A 328 -54.57 -4.19 4.33
C GLY A 328 -53.63 -2.99 4.48
N ASN A 329 -53.21 -2.44 3.35
CA ASN A 329 -53.90 -1.22 2.91
C ASN A 329 -53.83 -1.04 1.38
N ARG A 330 -54.99 -1.19 0.73
CA ARG A 330 -55.29 -0.42 -0.47
C ARG A 330 -56.00 0.83 0.02
N ASP A 331 -55.64 2.00 -0.50
CA ASP A 331 -56.66 2.88 -1.06
C ASP A 331 -56.03 3.85 -2.09
N PRO A 332 -56.83 4.41 -3.01
CA PRO A 332 -56.33 5.14 -4.17
C PRO A 332 -56.37 6.66 -3.99
N GLU A 333 -55.47 7.37 -4.68
CA GLU A 333 -55.73 8.60 -5.45
C GLU A 333 -54.59 8.87 -6.44
#